data_AF-A0A3D3LXE4-F1
#
_entry.id   AF-A0A3D3LXE4-F1
#
_cell.length_a   1.000
_cell.length_b   1.000
_cell.length_c   1.000
_cell.angle_alpha   90.00
_cell.angle_beta   90.00
_cell.angle_gamma   90.00
#
_symmetry.space_group_name_H-M   'P 1'
#
loop_
_entity.id
_entity.type
_entity.pdbx_description
1 polymer ?
#
loop_
_entity_poly.entity_id
_entity_poly.type
_entity_poly.pdbx_seq_one_letter_code
_entity_poly.pdbx_strand_id
1 'polypeptide(L)'
;MAGSWLGSRITEKPLVYYPLVALPIGLAIGAVGLLQPGFTTIMVLFAAGGVGNGAFNALTNRVILSSVPEHQQGRTWAGFRWIVYACLLSGYALGAALGSQYALHLMAYGGSALVLCALANVLGRVVLARGGCE
;
A
#
# COMPACT_ATOMS: atom_id res chain seq x y z
N MET A 1 -10.05 -3.29 14.22
CA MET A 1 -9.84 -2.39 15.39
C MET A 1 -8.51 -1.64 15.35
N ALA A 2 -7.38 -2.24 14.94
CA ALA A 2 -6.10 -1.51 14.83
C ALA A 2 -6.08 -0.39 13.76
N GLY A 3 -6.68 -0.62 12.58
CA GLY A 3 -6.70 0.36 11.49
C GLY A 3 -7.51 1.62 11.78
N SER A 4 -8.58 1.54 12.57
CA SER A 4 -9.41 2.71 12.93
C SER A 4 -8.73 3.59 13.99
N TRP A 5 -7.95 2.99 14.90
CA TRP A 5 -7.15 3.71 15.89
C TRP A 5 -5.94 4.41 15.26
N LEU A 6 -5.27 3.76 14.29
CA LEU A 6 -4.20 4.42 13.52
C LEU A 6 -4.76 5.58 12.68
N GLY A 7 -5.94 5.38 12.07
CA GLY A 7 -6.63 6.37 11.25
C GLY A 7 -6.99 7.67 12.00
N SER A 8 -7.27 7.60 13.29
CA SER A 8 -7.57 8.79 14.11
C SER A 8 -6.33 9.62 14.45
N ARG A 9 -5.14 9.00 14.51
CA ARG A 9 -3.84 9.63 14.80
C ARG A 9 -3.18 10.29 13.59
N ILE A 10 -3.69 10.07 12.38
CA ILE A 10 -3.16 10.65 11.15
C ILE A 10 -3.56 12.14 11.11
N THR A 11 -2.55 13.01 11.06
CA THR A 11 -2.61 14.48 11.15
C THR A 11 -3.31 15.15 9.95
N GLU A 12 -3.39 16.49 9.97
CA GLU A 12 -3.98 17.36 8.93
C GLU A 12 -3.47 17.13 7.49
N LYS A 13 -2.38 16.38 7.29
CA LYS A 13 -1.78 16.06 5.98
C LYS A 13 -1.76 14.54 5.74
N PRO A 14 -2.92 13.88 5.57
CA PRO A 14 -3.02 12.42 5.44
C PRO A 14 -2.21 11.86 4.26
N LEU A 15 -2.03 12.64 3.19
CA LEU A 15 -1.25 12.26 2.01
C LEU A 15 0.24 11.98 2.28
N VAL A 16 0.79 12.51 3.38
CA VAL A 16 2.20 12.30 3.76
C VAL A 16 2.43 10.88 4.28
N TYR A 17 1.39 10.23 4.81
CA TYR A 17 1.50 8.91 5.44
C TYR A 17 1.34 7.74 4.46
N TYR A 18 0.91 8.00 3.22
CA TYR A 18 0.71 6.94 2.21
C TYR A 18 1.92 6.05 1.96
N PRO A 19 3.14 6.60 1.76
CA PRO A 19 4.33 5.78 1.57
C PRO A 19 4.62 4.90 2.80
N LEU A 20 4.36 5.41 4.00
CA LEU A 20 4.66 4.71 5.25
C LEU A 20 3.73 3.52 5.50
N VAL A 21 2.44 3.64 5.13
CA VAL A 21 1.50 2.51 5.24
C VAL A 21 1.68 1.47 4.13
N ALA A 22 2.29 1.85 3.00
CA ALA A 22 2.59 0.95 1.89
C ALA A 22 3.83 0.08 2.15
N LEU A 23 4.81 0.56 2.92
CA LEU A 23 6.02 -0.19 3.30
C LEU A 23 5.74 -1.58 3.91
N PRO A 24 4.91 -1.73 4.97
CA PRO A 24 4.66 -3.04 5.57
C PRO A 24 3.98 -4.02 4.58
N ILE A 25 3.18 -3.52 3.63
CA ILE A 25 2.56 -4.34 2.59
C ILE A 25 3.65 -4.88 1.64
N GLY A 26 4.49 -3.98 1.11
CA GLY A 26 5.57 -4.35 0.19
C GLY A 26 6.60 -5.27 0.83
N LEU A 27 6.98 -4.99 2.08
CA LEU A 27 7.90 -5.83 2.85
C LEU A 27 7.33 -7.22 3.11
N ALA A 28 6.05 -7.33 3.50
CA ALA A 28 5.42 -8.62 3.73
C ALA A 28 5.38 -9.47 2.45
N ILE A 29 4.93 -8.89 1.33
CA ILE A 29 4.83 -9.61 0.05
C ILE A 29 6.22 -9.97 -0.48
N GLY A 30 7.16 -9.02 -0.45
CA GLY A 30 8.52 -9.22 -0.95
C GLY A 30 9.30 -10.24 -0.13
N ALA A 31 9.17 -10.21 1.20
CA ALA A 31 9.81 -11.18 2.08
C ALA A 31 9.31 -12.61 1.85
N VAL A 32 8.01 -12.80 1.59
CA VAL A 32 7.48 -14.13 1.22
C VAL A 32 8.11 -14.63 -0.08
N GLY A 33 8.19 -13.77 -1.10
CA GLY A 33 8.79 -14.15 -2.40
C GLY A 33 10.30 -14.42 -2.32
N LEU A 34 11.04 -13.59 -1.58
CA LEU A 34 12.51 -13.64 -1.51
C LEU A 34 13.04 -14.70 -0.54
N LEU A 35 12.41 -14.82 0.63
CA LEU A 35 12.95 -15.63 1.73
C LEU A 35 12.25 -16.98 1.87
N GLN A 36 11.08 -17.15 1.23
CA GLN A 36 10.27 -18.36 1.26
C GLN A 36 10.15 -18.95 2.68
N PRO A 37 9.74 -18.14 3.67
CA PRO A 37 9.88 -18.52 5.06
C PRO A 37 8.83 -19.58 5.45
N GLY A 38 9.04 -20.23 6.59
CA GLY A 38 8.09 -21.20 7.13
C GLY A 38 6.73 -20.59 7.47
N PHE A 39 5.72 -21.46 7.62
CA PHE A 39 4.32 -21.08 7.82
C PHE A 39 4.10 -20.05 8.95
N THR A 40 4.75 -20.23 10.10
CA THR A 40 4.64 -19.30 11.24
C THR A 40 5.06 -17.88 10.88
N THR A 41 6.15 -17.74 10.13
CA THR A 41 6.64 -16.43 9.66
C THR A 41 5.69 -15.84 8.62
N ILE A 42 5.14 -16.66 7.72
CA ILE A 42 4.12 -16.21 6.76
C ILE A 42 2.91 -15.62 7.49
N MET A 43 2.44 -16.24 8.57
CA MET A 43 1.32 -15.72 9.37
C MET A 43 1.62 -14.35 9.98
N VAL A 44 2.85 -14.15 10.49
CA VAL A 44 3.30 -12.86 11.02
C VAL A 44 3.39 -11.80 9.91
N LEU A 45 3.95 -12.15 8.75
CA LEU A 45 4.04 -11.27 7.59
C LEU A 45 2.65 -10.90 7.06
N PHE A 46 1.72 -11.86 7.02
CA PHE A 46 0.33 -11.63 6.63
C PHE A 46 -0.36 -10.66 7.59
N ALA A 47 -0.19 -10.83 8.90
CA ALA A 47 -0.72 -9.91 9.89
C ALA A 47 -0.13 -8.49 9.72
N ALA A 48 1.18 -8.37 9.51
CA ALA A 48 1.86 -7.09 9.29
C ALA A 48 1.37 -6.40 8.00
N GLY A 49 1.27 -7.14 6.89
CA GLY A 49 0.72 -6.65 5.63
C GLY A 49 -0.76 -6.26 5.76
N GLY A 50 -1.54 -7.03 6.53
CA GLY A 50 -2.93 -6.73 6.85
C GLY A 50 -3.11 -5.44 7.64
N VAL A 51 -2.23 -5.17 8.62
CA VAL A 51 -2.21 -3.89 9.35
C VAL A 51 -1.89 -2.73 8.40
N GLY A 52 -0.89 -2.88 7.53
CA GLY A 52 -0.55 -1.89 6.51
C GLY A 52 -1.72 -1.59 5.57
N ASN A 53 -2.37 -2.63 5.05
CA ASN A 53 -3.55 -2.50 4.18
C ASN A 53 -4.73 -1.84 4.91
N GLY A 54 -4.96 -2.21 6.17
CA GLY A 54 -6.00 -1.58 7.00
C GLY A 54 -5.74 -0.08 7.21
N ALA A 55 -4.49 0.31 7.46
CA ALA A 55 -4.10 1.71 7.59
C ALA A 55 -4.21 2.48 6.26
N PHE A 56 -3.85 1.87 5.14
CA PHE A 56 -4.02 2.45 3.79
C PHE A 56 -5.50 2.73 3.47
N ASN A 57 -6.39 1.79 3.77
CA ASN A 57 -7.83 1.99 3.55
C ASN A 57 -8.40 3.07 4.48
N ALA A 58 -7.99 3.10 5.75
CA ALA A 58 -8.39 4.16 6.68
C ALA A 58 -7.92 5.56 6.22
N LEU A 59 -6.69 5.65 5.70
CA LEU A 59 -6.16 6.87 5.08
C LEU A 59 -6.96 7.31 3.87
N THR A 60 -7.28 6.37 2.99
CA THR A 60 -8.09 6.64 1.79
C THR A 60 -9.46 7.17 2.15
N ASN A 61 -10.14 6.52 3.11
CA ASN A 61 -11.41 7.02 3.65
C ASN A 61 -11.27 8.45 4.15
N ARG A 62 -10.25 8.72 4.96
CA ARG A 62 -10.04 10.04 5.55
C ARG A 62 -9.80 11.10 4.49
N VAL A 63 -8.96 10.84 3.49
CA VAL A 63 -8.69 11.77 2.39
C VAL A 63 -9.97 12.10 1.62
N ILE A 64 -10.76 11.10 1.26
CA ILE A 64 -12.00 11.31 0.51
C ILE A 64 -12.98 12.12 1.35
N LEU A 65 -13.20 11.73 2.60
CA LEU A 65 -14.15 12.41 3.49
C LEU A 65 -13.72 13.85 3.83
N SER A 66 -12.43 14.13 3.97
CA SER A 66 -11.93 15.45 4.38
C SER A 66 -11.65 16.41 3.22
N SER A 67 -11.41 15.89 2.02
CA SER A 67 -10.86 16.69 0.91
C SER A 67 -11.76 16.74 -0.32
N VAL A 68 -12.83 15.94 -0.36
CA VAL A 68 -13.77 15.89 -1.50
C VAL A 68 -15.15 16.38 -1.06
N PRO A 69 -15.77 17.31 -1.81
CA PRO A 69 -17.15 17.75 -1.56
C PRO A 69 -18.12 16.57 -1.50
N GLU A 70 -19.07 16.59 -0.57
CA GLU A 70 -19.97 15.47 -0.26
C GLU A 70 -20.67 14.89 -1.51
N HIS A 71 -21.19 15.76 -2.38
CA HIS A 71 -21.87 15.36 -3.62
C HIS A 71 -20.97 14.63 -4.65
N GLN A 72 -19.64 14.68 -4.49
CA GLN A 72 -18.67 13.99 -5.37
C GLN A 72 -18.06 12.75 -4.71
N GLN A 73 -18.18 12.57 -3.39
CA GLN A 73 -17.50 11.50 -2.66
C GLN A 73 -17.85 10.11 -3.21
N GLY A 74 -19.11 9.87 -3.58
CA GLY A 74 -19.52 8.60 -4.20
C GLY A 74 -18.81 8.32 -5.53
N ARG A 75 -18.62 9.35 -6.37
CA ARG A 75 -17.90 9.23 -7.65
C ARG A 75 -16.41 8.99 -7.42
N THR A 76 -15.81 9.68 -6.45
CA THR A 76 -14.40 9.45 -6.07
C THR A 76 -14.19 8.03 -5.56
N TRP A 77 -15.12 7.51 -4.75
CA TRP A 77 -15.10 6.13 -4.28
C TRP A 77 -15.19 5.12 -5.42
N ALA A 78 -16.09 5.34 -6.37
CA ALA A 78 -16.22 4.50 -7.55
C ALA A 78 -14.94 4.50 -8.39
N GLY A 79 -14.35 5.69 -8.62
CA GLY A 79 -13.08 5.83 -9.35
C GLY A 79 -11.93 5.10 -8.66
N PHE A 80 -11.80 5.25 -7.34
CA PHE A 80 -10.80 4.51 -6.57
C PHE A 80 -10.97 2.99 -6.69
N ARG A 81 -12.21 2.48 -6.52
CA ARG A 81 -12.49 1.05 -6.68
C ARG A 81 -12.19 0.54 -8.08
N TRP A 82 -12.48 1.33 -9.11
CA TRP A 82 -12.15 0.98 -10.49
C TRP A 82 -10.65 0.76 -10.68
N ILE A 83 -9.82 1.66 -10.13
CA ILE A 83 -8.36 1.52 -10.16
C ILE A 83 -7.93 0.24 -9.44
N VAL A 84 -8.47 -0.03 -8.25
CA VAL A 84 -8.16 -1.25 -7.49
C VAL A 84 -8.51 -2.51 -8.29
N TYR A 85 -9.70 -2.55 -8.91
CA TYR A 85 -10.12 -3.69 -9.72
C TYR A 85 -9.27 -3.87 -10.97
N ALA A 86 -8.87 -2.78 -11.64
CA ALA A 86 -7.96 -2.86 -12.78
C ALA A 86 -6.59 -3.43 -12.38
N CYS A 87 -6.04 -3.02 -11.24
CA CYS A 87 -4.81 -3.58 -10.69
C CYS A 87 -4.95 -5.07 -10.35
N LEU A 88 -6.05 -5.46 -9.69
CA LEU A 88 -6.32 -6.85 -9.33
C LEU A 88 -6.47 -7.74 -10.57
N LEU A 89 -7.27 -7.28 -11.55
CA LEU A 89 -7.46 -7.98 -12.82
C LEU A 89 -6.12 -8.17 -13.53
N SER A 90 -5.29 -7.13 -13.60
CA SER A 90 -3.96 -7.20 -14.21
C SER A 90 -3.06 -8.21 -13.49
N GLY A 91 -3.07 -8.19 -12.16
CA GLY A 91 -2.32 -9.15 -11.34
C GLY A 91 -2.76 -10.60 -11.57
N TYR A 92 -4.07 -10.86 -11.59
CA TYR A 92 -4.61 -12.19 -11.88
C TYR A 92 -4.32 -12.64 -13.31
N ALA A 93 -4.46 -11.75 -14.30
CA ALA A 93 -4.15 -12.05 -15.69
C ALA A 93 -2.67 -12.39 -15.88
N LEU A 94 -1.77 -11.62 -15.26
CA LEU A 94 -0.33 -11.89 -15.28
C LEU A 94 0.01 -13.23 -14.60
N GLY A 95 -0.59 -13.50 -13.43
CA GLY A 95 -0.42 -14.78 -12.73
C GLY A 95 -0.92 -15.98 -13.54
N ALA A 96 -2.07 -15.83 -14.21
CA ALA A 96 -2.64 -16.87 -15.08
C ALA A 96 -1.78 -17.11 -16.33
N ALA A 97 -1.24 -16.05 -16.94
CA ALA A 97 -0.42 -16.14 -18.14
C ALA A 97 0.96 -16.76 -17.88
N LEU A 98 1.58 -16.44 -16.74
CA LEU A 98 2.92 -16.93 -16.40
C LEU A 98 2.89 -18.31 -15.75
N GLY A 99 1.83 -18.64 -15.00
CA GLY A 99 1.70 -19.91 -14.29
C GLY A 99 2.30 -19.88 -12.88
N SER A 100 1.98 -20.92 -12.10
CA SER A 100 2.29 -21.00 -10.67
C SER A 100 3.79 -21.07 -10.37
N GLN A 101 4.61 -21.55 -11.31
CA GLN A 101 6.05 -21.64 -11.16
C GLN A 101 6.74 -20.28 -10.98
N TYR A 102 6.10 -19.18 -11.38
CA TYR A 102 6.62 -17.82 -11.19
C TYR A 102 5.98 -17.07 -10.01
N ALA A 103 5.07 -17.68 -9.25
CA ALA A 103 4.33 -16.99 -8.19
C ALA A 103 5.26 -16.30 -7.18
N LEU A 104 6.29 -17.00 -6.69
CA LEU A 104 7.23 -16.44 -5.71
C LEU A 104 8.11 -15.32 -6.30
N HIS A 105 8.50 -15.45 -7.57
CA HIS A 105 9.23 -14.40 -8.29
C HIS A 105 8.38 -13.14 -8.43
N LEU A 106 7.12 -13.29 -8.85
CA LEU A 106 6.17 -12.18 -8.98
C LEU A 106 5.89 -11.50 -7.63
N MET A 107 5.81 -12.27 -6.55
CA MET A 107 5.72 -11.71 -5.19
C MET A 107 6.97 -10.92 -4.81
N ALA A 108 8.17 -11.47 -5.06
CA ALA A 108 9.42 -10.77 -4.81
C ALA A 108 9.49 -9.45 -5.58
N TYR A 109 9.24 -9.48 -6.89
CA TYR A 109 9.25 -8.28 -7.73
C TYR A 109 8.20 -7.25 -7.31
N GLY A 110 6.94 -7.67 -7.12
CA GLY A 110 5.86 -6.77 -6.74
C GLY A 110 6.09 -6.13 -5.36
N GLY A 111 6.53 -6.93 -4.38
CA GLY A 111 6.85 -6.45 -3.04
C GLY A 111 8.04 -5.49 -3.03
N SER A 112 9.15 -5.86 -3.68
CA SER A 112 10.34 -5.01 -3.79
C SER A 112 10.04 -3.71 -4.55
N ALA A 113 9.30 -3.76 -5.65
CA ALA A 113 8.89 -2.56 -6.38
C ALA A 113 8.08 -1.60 -5.49
N LEU A 114 7.12 -2.14 -4.72
CA LEU A 114 6.33 -1.33 -3.79
C LEU A 114 7.20 -0.68 -2.70
N VAL A 115 8.15 -1.42 -2.13
CA VAL A 115 9.10 -0.89 -1.14
C VAL A 115 9.96 0.22 -1.74
N LEU A 116 10.52 0.00 -2.93
CA LEU A 116 11.33 0.99 -3.62
C LEU A 116 10.52 2.25 -3.95
N CYS A 117 9.30 2.11 -4.46
CA CYS A 117 8.42 3.24 -4.72
C CYS A 117 8.07 4.00 -3.43
N ALA A 118 7.79 3.30 -2.34
CA ALA A 118 7.49 3.92 -1.06
C ALA A 118 8.72 4.68 -0.51
N LEU A 119 9.89 4.06 -0.53
CA LEU A 119 11.14 4.70 -0.10
C LEU A 119 11.48 5.92 -0.96
N ALA A 120 11.36 5.82 -2.29
CA ALA A 120 11.58 6.94 -3.21
C ALA A 120 10.64 8.11 -2.89
N ASN A 121 9.37 7.83 -2.58
CA ASN A 121 8.40 8.85 -2.17
C ASN A 121 8.75 9.48 -0.81
N VAL A 122 9.22 8.71 0.16
CA VAL A 122 9.69 9.23 1.45
C VAL A 122 10.92 10.12 1.25
N LEU A 123 11.93 9.61 0.52
CA LEU A 123 13.18 10.32 0.27
C LEU A 123 12.95 11.60 -0.53
N GLY A 124 12.16 11.56 -1.60
CA GLY A 124 11.82 12.74 -2.39
C GLY A 124 11.17 13.84 -1.54
N ARG A 125 10.29 13.48 -0.60
CA ARG A 125 9.69 14.43 0.34
C ARG A 125 10.70 15.00 1.35
N VAL A 126 11.62 14.17 1.85
CA VAL A 126 12.69 14.62 2.76
C VAL A 126 13.65 15.59 2.05
N VAL A 127 14.01 15.30 0.80
CA VAL A 127 14.87 16.17 -0.02
C VAL A 127 14.19 17.50 -0.30
N LEU A 128 12.92 17.49 -0.74
CA LEU A 128 12.14 18.71 -0.98
C LEU A 128 11.94 19.55 0.29
N ALA A 129 11.76 18.91 1.45
CA ALA A 129 11.65 19.62 2.72
C ALA A 129 12.97 20.28 3.17
N ARG A 130 14.13 19.71 2.77
CA ARG A 130 15.45 20.28 3.07
C ARG A 130 15.86 21.40 2.12
N GLY A 131 15.46 21.32 0.85
CA GLY A 131 15.78 22.34 -0.17
C GLY A 131 14.92 23.60 -0.14
N GLY A 132 13.89 23.67 0.73
CA GLY A 132 13.05 24.86 0.93
C GLY A 132 13.47 25.76 2.10
N CYS A 133 14.65 25.50 2.69
CA CYS A 133 15.23 26.28 3.80
C CYS A 133 16.43 27.14 3.34
N GLU A 134 16.57 27.41 2.04
CA GLU A 134 17.54 28.37 1.48
C GLU A 134 16.83 29.63 1.00
#